data_AF-A0A2B8B2S3-F1
#
_entry.id   AF-A0A2B8B2S3-F1
#
_cell.length_a   1.000
_cell.length_b   1.000
_cell.length_c   1.000
_cell.angle_alpha   90.00
_cell.angle_beta   90.00
_cell.angle_gamma   90.00
#
_symmetry.space_group_name_H-M   'P 1'
#
loop_
_entity.id
_entity.type
_entity.pdbx_description
1 polymer ?
#
loop_
_entity_poly.entity_id
_entity_poly.type
_entity_poly.pdbx_seq_one_letter_code
_entity_poly.pdbx_strand_id
1 'polypeptide(L)'
;MSRSALACAPERPFAALAEHLIGLRRAARMPQRALADVAAISRTAVQRAESGIAAPSPSVLDAYVQACRARPEDLSRARLLRRFGRIAQRGQLRLLSAPSPALIHSADDLGLALAAMYERDGAPALRELSRRVPHRPPLPVTSMWRFVHRKGLPASTEQLVTYLMACGISPTEQRLYVRAYQRIVAGRGERPGPPRTARPDELAHYTDKISPTYRSLMDRMSAVDVETALTVGVAYVYAEQSQRNGVAPITDQQLFRTARRLFGADTRPAQLKAVPTTASPGGDTPP
;
A
#
# COMPACT_ATOMS: atom_id res chain seq x y z
N MET A 1 -30.97 -26.39 4.21
CA MET A 1 -29.67 -26.99 4.64
C MET A 1 -29.39 -28.07 3.61
N SER A 2 -28.35 -28.06 2.78
CA SER A 2 -26.92 -27.94 3.10
C SER A 2 -26.15 -27.39 1.90
N ARG A 3 -25.22 -26.46 2.16
CA ARG A 3 -24.24 -25.94 1.19
C ARG A 3 -23.14 -27.00 0.95
N SER A 4 -23.25 -27.78 -0.13
CA SER A 4 -22.15 -28.61 -0.65
C SER A 4 -21.57 -27.97 -1.90
N ALA A 5 -20.69 -27.00 -1.69
CA ALA A 5 -19.79 -26.48 -2.71
C ALA A 5 -18.44 -26.15 -2.05
N LEU A 6 -17.84 -27.15 -1.40
CA LEU A 6 -16.42 -27.11 -1.10
C LEU A 6 -15.70 -27.44 -2.41
N ALA A 7 -15.29 -26.39 -3.12
CA ALA A 7 -14.38 -26.48 -4.23
C ALA A 7 -13.20 -27.38 -3.84
N CYS A 8 -13.10 -28.54 -4.49
CA CYS A 8 -12.04 -29.50 -4.30
C CYS A 8 -10.71 -28.80 -4.59
N ALA A 9 -9.98 -28.42 -3.53
CA ALA A 9 -8.61 -27.97 -3.68
C ALA A 9 -7.84 -29.15 -4.29
N PRO A 10 -6.96 -28.92 -5.28
CA PRO A 10 -6.14 -30.00 -5.81
C PRO A 10 -5.35 -30.60 -4.66
N GLU A 11 -5.49 -31.91 -4.40
CA GLU A 11 -4.87 -32.59 -3.25
C GLU A 11 -3.35 -32.37 -3.21
N ARG A 12 -2.74 -32.12 -4.38
CA ARG A 12 -1.32 -31.74 -4.54
C ARG A 12 -1.18 -30.63 -5.60
N PRO A 13 -1.32 -29.35 -5.23
CA PRO A 13 -1.24 -28.24 -6.20
C PRO A 13 0.13 -28.14 -6.86
N PHE A 14 1.17 -28.69 -6.24
CA PHE A 14 2.56 -28.59 -6.69
C PHE A 14 3.11 -29.92 -7.21
N ALA A 15 2.25 -30.89 -7.57
CA ALA A 15 2.69 -32.21 -8.04
C ALA A 15 3.68 -32.12 -9.21
N ALA A 16 3.36 -31.34 -10.25
CA ALA A 16 4.25 -31.16 -11.40
C ALA A 16 5.59 -30.49 -11.04
N LEU A 17 5.61 -29.58 -10.05
CA LEU A 17 6.86 -29.02 -9.53
C LEU A 17 7.68 -30.09 -8.81
N ALA A 18 7.04 -30.88 -7.94
CA ALA A 18 7.71 -31.95 -7.22
C ALA A 18 8.33 -32.98 -8.16
N GLU A 19 7.60 -33.41 -9.19
CA GLU A 19 8.11 -34.33 -10.22
C GLU A 19 9.32 -33.75 -10.96
N HIS A 20 9.27 -32.47 -11.33
CA HIS A 20 10.39 -31.78 -11.97
C HIS A 20 11.63 -31.76 -11.06
N LEU A 21 11.46 -31.41 -9.77
CA LEU A 21 12.57 -31.38 -8.80
C LEU A 21 13.16 -32.78 -8.55
N ILE A 22 12.31 -33.81 -8.40
CA ILE A 22 12.74 -35.20 -8.27
C ILE A 22 13.53 -35.63 -9.52
N GLY A 23 13.07 -35.26 -10.71
CA GLY A 23 13.76 -35.49 -11.97
C GLY A 23 15.17 -34.89 -11.99
N LEU A 24 15.30 -33.61 -11.63
CA LEU A 24 16.59 -32.91 -11.54
C LEU A 24 17.54 -33.59 -10.54
N ARG A 25 17.05 -33.92 -9.34
CA ARG A 25 17.87 -34.58 -8.32
C ARG A 25 18.33 -35.97 -8.75
N ARG A 26 17.46 -36.74 -9.41
CA ARG A 26 17.80 -38.07 -9.95
C ARG A 26 18.82 -37.96 -11.08
N ALA A 27 18.70 -36.99 -11.98
CA ALA A 27 19.68 -36.71 -13.02
C ALA A 27 21.06 -36.35 -12.43
N ALA A 28 21.08 -35.57 -11.34
CA ALA A 28 22.28 -35.24 -10.58
C ALA A 28 22.81 -36.41 -9.71
N ARG A 29 22.09 -37.55 -9.66
CA ARG A 29 22.41 -38.75 -8.85
C ARG A 29 22.61 -38.44 -7.36
N MET A 30 21.88 -37.47 -6.82
CA MET A 30 22.02 -37.06 -5.43
C MET A 30 20.93 -37.69 -4.53
N PRO A 31 21.29 -38.35 -3.42
CA PRO A 31 20.31 -38.65 -2.37
C PRO A 31 19.84 -37.35 -1.70
N GLN A 32 18.64 -37.36 -1.13
CA GLN A 32 18.04 -36.17 -0.49
C GLN A 32 18.95 -35.54 0.59
N ARG A 33 19.70 -36.37 1.33
CA ARG A 33 20.64 -35.89 2.36
C ARG A 33 21.81 -35.12 1.75
N ALA A 34 22.47 -35.70 0.74
CA ALA A 34 23.58 -35.02 0.05
C ALA A 34 23.11 -33.72 -0.62
N LEU A 35 21.92 -33.70 -1.22
CA LEU A 35 21.36 -32.46 -1.78
C LEU A 35 21.15 -31.40 -0.70
N ALA A 36 20.59 -31.78 0.45
CA ALA A 36 20.38 -30.88 1.58
C ALA A 36 21.70 -30.26 2.05
N ASP A 37 22.75 -31.07 2.16
CA ASP A 37 24.08 -30.63 2.56
C ASP A 37 24.70 -29.67 1.52
N VAL A 38 24.66 -30.01 0.22
CA VAL A 38 25.21 -29.17 -0.87
C VAL A 38 24.43 -27.86 -1.03
N ALA A 39 23.10 -27.90 -0.92
CA ALA A 39 22.24 -26.73 -1.05
C ALA A 39 22.17 -25.87 0.23
N ALA A 40 22.81 -26.31 1.33
CA ALA A 40 22.70 -25.69 2.65
C ALA A 40 21.25 -25.48 3.11
N ILE A 41 20.37 -26.46 2.85
CA ILE A 41 18.97 -26.48 3.28
C ILE A 41 18.71 -27.72 4.12
N SER A 42 17.63 -27.72 4.92
CA SER A 42 17.31 -28.92 5.71
C SER A 42 16.80 -30.06 4.82
N ARG A 43 17.07 -31.31 5.22
CA ARG A 43 16.48 -32.50 4.57
C ARG A 43 14.96 -32.44 4.53
N THR A 44 14.34 -31.90 5.59
CA THR A 44 12.88 -31.71 5.65
C THR A 44 12.40 -30.71 4.58
N ALA A 45 13.18 -29.68 4.25
CA ALA A 45 12.85 -28.76 3.16
C ALA A 45 12.88 -29.46 1.79
N VAL A 46 13.86 -30.33 1.56
CA VAL A 46 13.94 -31.19 0.36
C VAL A 46 12.71 -32.10 0.28
N GLN A 47 12.37 -32.81 1.35
CA GLN A 47 11.20 -33.70 1.40
C GLN A 47 9.88 -32.94 1.16
N ARG A 48 9.72 -31.76 1.75
CA ARG A 48 8.53 -30.92 1.53
C ARG A 48 8.45 -30.39 0.10
N ALA A 49 9.57 -30.03 -0.51
CA ALA A 49 9.59 -29.61 -1.91
C ALA A 49 9.19 -30.77 -2.86
N GLU A 50 9.58 -32.00 -2.51
CA GLU A 50 9.28 -33.21 -3.30
C GLU A 50 7.89 -33.83 -2.99
N SER A 51 7.15 -33.34 -1.99
CA SER A 51 5.84 -33.89 -1.66
C SER A 51 4.71 -33.38 -2.55
N GLY A 52 4.90 -32.21 -3.18
CA GLY A 52 3.89 -31.56 -4.01
C GLY A 52 2.72 -30.93 -3.24
N ILE A 53 2.77 -30.95 -1.90
CA ILE A 53 1.70 -30.43 -1.03
C ILE A 53 1.80 -28.90 -0.89
N ALA A 54 3.02 -28.37 -0.75
CA ALA A 54 3.25 -26.95 -0.51
C ALA A 54 4.36 -26.40 -1.41
N ALA A 55 4.27 -25.11 -1.73
CA ALA A 55 5.31 -24.43 -2.49
C ALA A 55 6.59 -24.29 -1.63
N PRO A 56 7.78 -24.68 -2.12
CA PRO A 56 9.03 -24.23 -1.51
C PRO A 56 9.13 -22.70 -1.56
N SER A 57 9.91 -22.11 -0.64
CA SER A 57 10.26 -20.69 -0.74
C SER A 57 11.09 -20.43 -2.01
N PRO A 58 11.12 -19.19 -2.53
CA PRO A 58 11.98 -18.87 -3.68
C PRO A 58 13.45 -19.21 -3.43
N SER A 59 13.96 -18.91 -2.23
CA SER A 59 15.34 -19.21 -1.84
C SER A 59 15.64 -20.71 -1.81
N VAL A 60 14.74 -21.52 -1.25
CA VAL A 60 14.90 -22.99 -1.22
C VAL A 60 14.83 -23.56 -2.63
N LEU A 61 13.93 -23.04 -3.47
CA LEU A 61 13.81 -23.49 -4.86
C LEU A 61 15.09 -23.20 -5.66
N ASP A 62 15.59 -21.98 -5.56
CA ASP A 62 16.80 -21.56 -6.26
C ASP A 62 18.02 -22.38 -5.78
N ALA A 63 18.19 -22.56 -4.47
CA ALA A 63 19.27 -23.37 -3.89
C ALA A 63 19.20 -24.85 -4.31
N TYR A 64 17.99 -25.43 -4.32
CA TYR A 64 17.78 -26.81 -4.76
C TYR A 64 18.24 -27.00 -6.21
N VAL A 65 17.73 -26.16 -7.12
CA VAL A 65 18.02 -26.28 -8.56
C VAL A 65 19.50 -26.02 -8.83
N GLN A 66 20.10 -25.05 -8.13
CA GLN A 66 21.53 -24.75 -8.24
C GLN A 66 22.41 -25.91 -7.77
N ALA A 67 22.07 -26.56 -6.65
CA ALA A 67 22.81 -27.70 -6.14
C ALA A 67 22.75 -28.93 -7.07
N CYS A 68 21.66 -29.09 -7.82
CA CYS A 68 21.57 -30.10 -8.88
C CYS A 68 22.39 -29.76 -10.14
N ARG A 69 23.10 -28.60 -10.18
CA ARG A 69 23.83 -28.09 -11.36
C ARG A 69 22.94 -28.01 -12.61
N ALA A 70 21.66 -27.72 -12.41
CA ALA A 70 20.69 -27.66 -13.48
C ALA A 70 20.86 -26.39 -14.34
N ARG A 71 20.34 -26.40 -15.56
CA ARG A 71 20.49 -25.29 -16.50
C ARG A 71 19.55 -24.12 -16.11
N PRO A 72 19.81 -22.89 -16.57
CA PRO A 72 18.91 -21.75 -16.33
C PRO A 72 17.45 -21.99 -16.79
N GLU A 73 17.27 -22.82 -17.81
CA GLU A 73 15.97 -23.28 -18.29
C GLU A 73 15.21 -24.10 -17.24
N ASP A 74 15.91 -24.96 -16.49
CA ASP A 74 15.32 -25.81 -15.45
C ASP A 74 14.83 -24.96 -14.28
N LEU A 75 15.57 -23.90 -13.94
CA LEU A 75 15.15 -22.92 -12.93
C LEU A 75 13.93 -22.14 -13.38
N SER A 76 13.93 -21.66 -14.63
CA SER A 76 12.79 -20.96 -15.22
C SER A 76 11.53 -21.84 -15.23
N ARG A 77 11.68 -23.11 -15.61
CA ARG A 77 10.61 -24.11 -15.58
C ARG A 77 10.11 -24.37 -14.15
N ALA A 78 11.02 -24.52 -13.18
CA ALA A 78 10.64 -24.73 -11.79
C ALA A 78 9.88 -23.53 -11.21
N ARG A 79 10.31 -22.30 -11.50
CA ARG A 79 9.61 -21.07 -11.10
C ARG A 79 8.22 -20.97 -11.73
N LEU A 80 8.08 -21.35 -13.01
CA LEU A 80 6.79 -21.41 -13.70
C LEU A 80 5.84 -22.45 -13.07
N LEU A 81 6.32 -23.66 -12.81
CA LEU A 81 5.54 -24.72 -12.16
C LEU A 81 5.11 -24.32 -10.74
N ARG A 82 6.00 -23.66 -9.99
CA ARG A 82 5.66 -23.08 -8.68
C ARG A 82 4.56 -22.03 -8.80
N ARG A 83 4.63 -21.15 -9.79
CA ARG A 83 3.60 -20.14 -10.05
C ARG A 83 2.25 -20.80 -10.33
N PHE A 84 2.21 -21.79 -11.23
CA PHE A 84 0.96 -22.51 -11.53
C PHE A 84 0.37 -23.23 -10.31
N GLY A 85 1.20 -23.87 -9.49
CA GLY A 85 0.73 -24.50 -8.26
C GLY A 85 0.14 -23.48 -7.27
N ARG A 86 0.71 -22.27 -7.18
CA ARG A 86 0.14 -21.20 -6.35
C ARG A 86 -1.21 -20.71 -6.86
N ILE A 87 -1.37 -20.57 -8.18
CA ILE A 87 -2.66 -20.22 -8.80
C ILE A 87 -3.71 -21.28 -8.46
N ALA A 88 -3.35 -22.56 -8.63
CA ALA A 88 -4.23 -23.69 -8.36
C ALA A 88 -4.62 -23.79 -6.88
N GLN A 89 -3.64 -23.62 -5.97
CA GLN A 89 -3.86 -23.64 -4.52
C GLN A 89 -4.79 -22.52 -4.04
N ARG A 90 -4.64 -21.31 -4.58
CA ARG A 90 -5.43 -20.15 -4.15
C ARG A 90 -6.85 -20.18 -4.71
N GLY A 91 -7.02 -20.66 -5.95
CA GLY A 91 -8.33 -20.72 -6.62
C GLY A 91 -8.99 -19.36 -6.92
N GLN A 92 -8.39 -18.25 -6.47
CA GLN A 92 -8.97 -16.90 -6.55
C GLN A 92 -9.16 -16.41 -7.99
N LEU A 93 -8.28 -16.84 -8.90
CA LEU A 93 -8.36 -16.42 -10.29
C LEU A 93 -9.69 -16.80 -10.96
N ARG A 94 -10.33 -17.91 -10.54
CA ARG A 94 -11.65 -18.32 -11.06
C ARG A 94 -12.78 -17.40 -10.59
N LEU A 95 -12.60 -16.74 -9.45
CA LEU A 95 -13.55 -15.77 -8.91
C LEU A 95 -13.39 -14.39 -9.58
N LEU A 96 -12.23 -14.15 -10.18
CA LEU A 96 -11.89 -12.90 -10.85
C LEU A 96 -12.17 -13.03 -12.36
N SER A 97 -13.41 -12.73 -12.76
CA SER A 97 -13.80 -12.63 -14.17
C SER A 97 -13.33 -11.31 -14.77
N ALA A 98 -12.00 -11.14 -14.89
CA ALA A 98 -11.42 -9.93 -15.44
C ALA A 98 -11.63 -9.83 -16.96
N PRO A 99 -12.12 -8.68 -17.47
CA PRO A 99 -12.27 -8.46 -18.90
C PRO A 99 -10.91 -8.40 -19.61
N SER A 100 -10.93 -8.62 -20.93
CA SER A 100 -9.76 -8.37 -21.78
C SER A 100 -9.32 -6.90 -21.66
N PRO A 101 -8.02 -6.57 -21.70
CA PRO A 101 -7.54 -5.19 -21.66
C PRO A 101 -8.22 -4.23 -22.63
N ALA A 102 -8.64 -4.73 -23.80
CA ALA A 102 -9.35 -3.92 -24.81
C ALA A 102 -10.78 -3.52 -24.38
N LEU A 103 -11.40 -4.31 -23.50
CA LEU A 103 -12.79 -4.17 -23.03
C LEU A 103 -12.89 -3.50 -21.64
N ILE A 104 -11.80 -2.92 -21.13
CA ILE A 104 -11.80 -2.19 -19.86
C ILE A 104 -12.39 -0.80 -20.10
N HIS A 105 -13.58 -0.56 -19.57
CA HIS A 105 -14.30 0.72 -19.72
C HIS A 105 -14.56 1.41 -18.38
N SER A 106 -14.62 0.68 -17.28
CA SER A 106 -14.90 1.23 -15.95
C SER A 106 -13.73 1.08 -14.98
N ALA A 107 -13.79 1.84 -13.89
CA ALA A 107 -12.86 1.72 -12.77
C ALA A 107 -12.90 0.31 -12.14
N ASP A 108 -14.07 -0.32 -12.10
CA ASP A 108 -14.25 -1.65 -11.54
C ASP A 108 -13.64 -2.73 -12.45
N ASP A 109 -13.77 -2.57 -13.77
CA ASP A 109 -13.12 -3.44 -14.76
C ASP A 109 -11.60 -3.39 -14.62
N LEU A 110 -11.05 -2.17 -14.49
CA LEU A 110 -9.62 -1.99 -14.29
C LEU A 110 -9.17 -2.61 -12.95
N GLY A 111 -9.92 -2.39 -11.87
CA GLY A 111 -9.63 -3.00 -10.57
C GLY A 111 -9.65 -4.54 -10.64
N LEU A 112 -10.63 -5.13 -11.32
CA LEU A 112 -10.72 -6.56 -11.56
C LEU A 112 -9.51 -7.07 -12.36
N ALA A 113 -9.12 -6.37 -13.42
CA ALA A 113 -7.96 -6.73 -14.23
C ALA A 113 -6.66 -6.70 -13.42
N LEU A 114 -6.43 -5.66 -12.60
CA LEU A 114 -5.24 -5.55 -11.76
C LEU A 114 -5.16 -6.66 -10.71
N ALA A 115 -6.29 -7.02 -10.09
CA ALA A 115 -6.36 -8.14 -9.16
C ALA A 115 -6.11 -9.49 -9.87
N ALA A 116 -6.71 -9.70 -11.04
CA ALA A 116 -6.52 -10.91 -11.81
C ALA A 116 -5.09 -11.08 -12.31
N MET A 117 -4.37 -10.00 -12.66
CA MET A 117 -2.95 -10.07 -13.00
C MET A 117 -2.10 -10.57 -11.83
N TYR A 118 -2.32 -10.01 -10.64
CA TYR A 118 -1.61 -10.42 -9.44
C TYR A 118 -1.86 -11.89 -9.11
N GLU A 119 -3.10 -12.34 -9.21
CA GLU A 119 -3.44 -13.75 -9.02
C GLU A 119 -2.85 -14.63 -10.14
N ARG A 120 -2.86 -14.18 -11.40
CA ARG A 120 -2.18 -14.86 -12.52
C ARG A 120 -0.69 -14.96 -12.27
N ASP A 121 -0.06 -14.01 -11.61
CA ASP A 121 1.35 -14.08 -11.23
C ASP A 121 1.61 -15.01 -10.02
N GLY A 122 0.58 -15.71 -9.54
CA GLY A 122 0.67 -16.62 -8.40
C GLY A 122 0.67 -15.90 -7.06
N ALA A 123 0.21 -14.64 -7.03
CA ALA A 123 0.10 -13.82 -5.82
C ALA A 123 1.40 -13.83 -4.98
N PRO A 124 2.52 -13.29 -5.50
CA PRO A 124 3.76 -13.17 -4.74
C PRO A 124 3.57 -12.23 -3.55
N ALA A 125 4.45 -12.29 -2.56
CA ALA A 125 4.38 -11.35 -1.44
C ALA A 125 4.52 -9.90 -1.95
N LEU A 126 3.71 -8.98 -1.45
CA LEU A 126 3.72 -7.59 -1.92
C LEU A 126 5.09 -6.91 -1.78
N ARG A 127 5.88 -7.28 -0.76
CA ARG A 127 7.26 -6.81 -0.60
C ARG A 127 8.22 -7.35 -1.66
N GLU A 128 7.97 -8.57 -2.15
CA GLU A 128 8.70 -9.13 -3.27
C GLU A 128 8.34 -8.38 -4.55
N LEU A 129 7.04 -8.21 -4.81
CA LEU A 129 6.51 -7.50 -5.97
C LEU A 129 7.06 -6.05 -6.05
N SER A 130 7.13 -5.34 -4.92
CA SER A 130 7.69 -3.98 -4.83
C SER A 130 9.13 -3.89 -5.36
N ARG A 131 9.94 -4.92 -5.10
CA ARG A 131 11.38 -4.95 -5.41
C ARG A 131 11.70 -5.50 -6.80
N ARG A 132 10.71 -6.03 -7.52
CA ARG A 132 10.92 -6.65 -8.84
C ARG A 132 11.27 -5.66 -9.94
N VAL A 133 11.00 -4.37 -9.75
CA VAL A 133 11.28 -3.33 -10.74
C VAL A 133 12.44 -2.46 -10.23
N PRO A 134 13.71 -2.81 -10.55
CA PRO A 134 14.87 -2.11 -10.00
C PRO A 134 15.07 -0.69 -10.57
N HIS A 135 14.54 -0.41 -11.77
CA HIS A 135 14.76 0.86 -12.48
C HIS A 135 13.64 1.89 -12.29
N ARG A 136 12.74 1.67 -11.31
CA ARG A 136 11.66 2.61 -10.99
C ARG A 136 11.48 2.76 -9.48
N PRO A 137 10.87 3.86 -9.03
CA PRO A 137 10.51 4.01 -7.63
C PRO A 137 9.67 2.80 -7.16
N PRO A 138 10.01 2.18 -6.02
CA PRO A 138 9.28 1.03 -5.52
C PRO A 138 7.85 1.43 -5.17
N LEU A 139 6.90 0.57 -5.55
CA LEU A 139 5.50 0.80 -5.21
C LEU A 139 5.28 0.62 -3.70
N PRO A 140 4.59 1.57 -3.04
CA PRO A 140 4.21 1.40 -1.65
C PRO A 140 3.35 0.14 -1.49
N VAL A 141 3.68 -0.68 -0.48
CA VAL A 141 2.97 -1.93 -0.17
C VAL A 141 1.48 -1.69 0.03
N THR A 142 1.12 -0.58 0.68
CA THR A 142 -0.26 -0.16 0.90
C THR A 142 -1.01 0.11 -0.40
N SER A 143 -0.36 0.74 -1.38
CA SER A 143 -0.97 1.00 -2.70
C SER A 143 -1.24 -0.31 -3.46
N MET A 144 -0.25 -1.21 -3.50
CA MET A 144 -0.44 -2.51 -4.14
C MET A 144 -1.51 -3.34 -3.45
N TRP A 145 -1.58 -3.32 -2.11
CA TRP A 145 -2.66 -3.96 -1.37
C TRP A 145 -4.02 -3.45 -1.82
N ARG A 146 -4.18 -2.13 -1.98
CA ARG A 146 -5.42 -1.53 -2.48
C ARG A 146 -5.75 -1.96 -3.90
N PHE A 147 -4.77 -2.12 -4.78
CA PHE A 147 -5.00 -2.58 -6.16
C PHE A 147 -5.48 -4.03 -6.18
N VAL A 148 -4.78 -4.92 -5.46
CA VAL A 148 -5.11 -6.35 -5.37
C VAL A 148 -6.49 -6.58 -4.74
N HIS A 149 -6.86 -5.79 -3.72
CA HIS A 149 -8.15 -5.89 -3.04
C HIS A 149 -9.25 -5.02 -3.67
N ARG A 150 -8.98 -4.38 -4.81
CA ARG A 150 -9.93 -3.52 -5.53
C ARG A 150 -10.47 -2.36 -4.67
N LYS A 151 -9.66 -1.86 -3.73
CA LYS A 151 -9.96 -0.74 -2.82
C LYS A 151 -9.39 0.60 -3.31
N GLY A 152 -8.80 0.63 -4.49
CA GLY A 152 -8.24 1.83 -5.09
C GLY A 152 -7.67 1.55 -6.46
N LEU A 153 -7.59 2.60 -7.28
CA LEU A 153 -6.85 2.59 -8.54
C LEU A 153 -5.49 3.26 -8.36
N PRO A 154 -4.55 3.02 -9.29
CA PRO A 154 -3.30 3.79 -9.34
C PRO A 154 -3.57 5.29 -9.38
N ALA A 155 -2.80 6.03 -8.59
CA ALA A 155 -2.87 7.49 -8.51
C ALA A 155 -2.27 8.16 -9.75
N SER A 156 -1.36 7.47 -10.45
CA SER A 156 -0.75 7.95 -11.69
C SER A 156 -0.54 6.83 -12.70
N THR A 157 -0.38 7.22 -13.97
CA THR A 157 0.01 6.31 -15.06
C THR A 157 1.36 5.64 -14.78
N GLU A 158 2.31 6.36 -14.17
CA GLU A 158 3.60 5.80 -13.79
C GLU A 158 3.43 4.66 -12.77
N GLN A 159 2.59 4.88 -11.77
CA GLN A 159 2.29 3.87 -10.74
C GLN A 159 1.64 2.62 -11.36
N LEU A 160 0.73 2.82 -12.32
CA LEU A 160 0.12 1.72 -13.08
C LEU A 160 1.19 0.94 -13.86
N VAL A 161 2.04 1.62 -14.65
CA VAL A 161 3.08 0.95 -15.45
C VAL A 161 4.06 0.18 -14.57
N THR A 162 4.49 0.76 -13.44
CA THR A 162 5.37 0.07 -12.48
C THR A 162 4.71 -1.21 -11.95
N TYR A 163 3.41 -1.18 -11.66
CA TYR A 163 2.67 -2.36 -11.19
C TYR A 163 2.56 -3.43 -12.28
N LEU A 164 2.22 -3.04 -13.50
CA LEU A 164 2.11 -3.95 -14.65
C LEU A 164 3.46 -4.62 -14.95
N MET A 165 4.55 -3.86 -14.87
CA MET A 165 5.90 -4.37 -15.04
C MET A 165 6.28 -5.36 -13.93
N ALA A 166 5.93 -5.06 -12.67
CA ALA A 166 6.17 -5.96 -11.54
C ALA A 166 5.42 -7.31 -11.68
N CYS A 167 4.24 -7.29 -12.30
CA CYS A 167 3.44 -8.47 -12.66
C CYS A 167 3.92 -9.16 -13.95
N GLY A 168 4.98 -8.69 -14.60
CA GLY A 168 5.55 -9.32 -15.80
C GLY A 168 4.74 -9.12 -17.08
N ILE A 169 3.87 -8.10 -17.14
CA ILE A 169 3.07 -7.80 -18.33
C ILE A 169 3.97 -7.19 -19.42
N SER A 170 3.80 -7.63 -20.66
CA SER A 170 4.62 -7.15 -21.79
C SER A 170 4.37 -5.67 -22.10
N PRO A 171 5.36 -4.90 -22.61
CA PRO A 171 5.17 -3.50 -22.95
C PRO A 171 4.02 -3.24 -23.93
N THR A 172 3.77 -4.17 -24.86
CA THR A 172 2.66 -4.08 -25.83
C THR A 172 1.31 -4.14 -25.14
N GLU A 173 1.14 -5.07 -24.20
CA GLU A 173 -0.10 -5.23 -23.45
C GLU A 173 -0.28 -4.09 -22.43
N GLN A 174 0.81 -3.59 -21.83
CA GLN A 174 0.79 -2.44 -20.92
C GLN A 174 0.12 -1.22 -21.56
N ARG A 175 0.35 -0.97 -22.86
CA ARG A 175 -0.26 0.16 -23.59
C ARG A 175 -1.80 0.12 -23.57
N LEU A 176 -2.39 -1.07 -23.61
CA LEU A 176 -3.85 -1.22 -23.57
C LEU A 176 -4.42 -0.81 -22.21
N TYR A 177 -3.77 -1.22 -21.11
CA TYR A 177 -4.16 -0.82 -19.76
C TYR A 177 -3.96 0.67 -19.52
N VAL A 178 -2.87 1.25 -20.02
CA VAL A 178 -2.63 2.70 -19.92
C VAL A 178 -3.72 3.50 -20.64
N ARG A 179 -4.09 3.10 -21.88
CA ARG A 179 -5.19 3.73 -22.61
C ARG A 179 -6.52 3.61 -21.87
N ALA A 180 -6.83 2.42 -21.33
CA ALA A 180 -8.04 2.22 -20.54
C ALA A 180 -8.06 3.12 -19.28
N TYR A 181 -6.95 3.18 -18.55
CA TYR A 181 -6.80 4.05 -17.38
C TYR A 181 -6.99 5.52 -17.71
N GLN A 182 -6.38 6.00 -18.80
CA GLN A 182 -6.53 7.40 -19.24
C GLN A 182 -7.98 7.74 -19.55
N ARG A 183 -8.72 6.87 -20.24
CA ARG A 183 -10.17 7.06 -20.48
C ARG A 183 -10.97 7.16 -19.18
N ILE A 184 -10.68 6.28 -18.22
CA ILE A 184 -11.36 6.24 -16.91
C ILE A 184 -11.07 7.52 -16.11
N VAL A 185 -9.83 8.01 -16.11
CA VAL A 185 -9.45 9.23 -15.39
C VAL A 185 -10.04 10.48 -16.06
N ALA A 186 -10.00 10.55 -17.40
CA ALA A 186 -10.61 11.65 -18.15
C ALA A 186 -12.12 11.76 -17.88
N GLY A 187 -12.84 10.63 -17.93
CA GLY A 187 -14.27 10.59 -17.63
C GLY A 187 -14.64 10.89 -16.17
N ARG A 188 -13.68 10.81 -15.22
CA ARG A 188 -13.88 11.29 -13.85
C ARG A 188 -13.78 12.80 -13.74
N GLY A 189 -12.97 13.44 -14.59
CA GLY A 189 -12.85 14.90 -14.65
C GLY A 189 -14.06 15.58 -15.31
N GLU A 190 -14.74 14.89 -16.21
CA GLU A 190 -15.91 15.40 -16.95
C GLU A 190 -17.24 15.26 -16.20
N ARG A 191 -17.31 14.55 -15.07
CA ARG A 191 -18.52 14.56 -14.26
C ARG A 191 -18.70 15.97 -13.71
N PRO A 192 -19.75 16.72 -14.10
CA PRO A 192 -20.06 17.98 -13.46
C PRO A 192 -20.23 17.64 -11.99
N GLY A 193 -19.40 18.25 -11.13
CA GLY A 193 -19.62 18.13 -9.71
C GLY A 193 -21.08 18.50 -9.42
N PRO A 194 -21.78 17.80 -8.50
CA PRO A 194 -23.07 18.28 -8.06
C PRO A 194 -22.93 19.78 -7.74
N PRO A 195 -23.92 20.62 -8.09
CA PRO A 195 -23.85 22.05 -7.77
C PRO A 195 -23.44 22.13 -6.31
N ARG A 196 -22.40 22.93 -6.02
CA ARG A 196 -21.96 23.21 -4.65
C ARG A 196 -23.11 23.93 -3.95
N THR A 197 -24.12 23.19 -3.51
CA THR A 197 -24.96 23.60 -2.40
C THR A 197 -23.99 23.81 -1.25
N ALA A 198 -23.93 25.05 -0.75
CA ALA A 198 -23.15 25.40 0.42
C ALA A 198 -23.26 24.27 1.44
N ARG A 199 -22.13 23.64 1.76
CA ARG A 199 -22.11 22.57 2.77
C ARG A 199 -22.69 23.16 4.06
N PRO A 200 -23.65 22.49 4.71
CA PRO A 200 -23.91 22.76 6.11
C PRO A 200 -22.58 22.57 6.84
N ASP A 201 -22.23 23.58 7.64
CA ASP A 201 -20.99 23.76 8.37
C ASP A 201 -20.34 22.43 8.85
N GLU A 202 -19.33 21.93 8.12
CA GLU A 202 -18.62 20.67 8.43
C GLU A 202 -17.93 20.71 9.80
N LEU A 203 -17.74 21.89 10.39
CA LEU A 203 -17.26 22.05 11.76
C LEU A 203 -18.26 21.52 12.81
N ALA A 204 -19.57 21.58 12.55
CA ALA A 204 -20.58 21.14 13.52
C ALA A 204 -20.46 19.64 13.84
N HIS A 205 -20.21 18.80 12.82
CA HIS A 205 -20.11 17.35 12.98
C HIS A 205 -18.83 16.89 13.72
N TYR A 206 -17.77 17.71 13.73
CA TYR A 206 -16.54 17.39 14.45
C TYR A 206 -16.62 17.70 15.95
N THR A 207 -17.53 18.59 16.36
CA THR A 207 -17.71 18.96 17.77
C THR A 207 -18.46 17.92 18.60
N ASP A 208 -19.15 16.96 17.97
CA ASP A 208 -19.85 15.86 18.65
C ASP A 208 -18.93 14.80 19.25
N LYS A 209 -17.64 14.79 18.86
CA LYS A 209 -16.63 13.87 19.42
C LYS A 209 -15.88 14.43 20.62
N ILE A 210 -16.12 15.69 20.98
CA ILE A 210 -15.52 16.31 22.14
C ILE A 210 -16.37 15.90 23.35
N SER A 211 -15.74 15.24 24.34
CA SER A 211 -16.41 14.88 25.59
C SER A 211 -17.14 16.10 26.18
N PRO A 212 -18.40 15.97 26.63
CA PRO A 212 -19.16 17.07 27.22
C PRO A 212 -18.39 17.78 28.35
N THR A 213 -17.62 17.02 29.12
CA THR A 213 -16.75 17.54 30.19
C THR A 213 -15.63 18.43 29.65
N TYR A 214 -15.02 18.04 28.54
CA TYR A 214 -13.96 18.81 27.89
C TYR A 214 -14.50 20.08 27.25
N ARG A 215 -15.69 20.00 26.63
CA ARG A 215 -16.39 21.16 26.07
C ARG A 215 -16.70 22.20 27.16
N SER A 216 -17.25 21.74 28.29
CA SER A 216 -17.56 22.59 29.44
C SER A 216 -16.32 23.18 30.12
N LEU A 217 -15.16 22.54 29.98
CA LEU A 217 -13.88 23.10 30.43
C LEU A 217 -13.42 24.20 29.47
N MET A 218 -13.45 23.96 28.15
CA MET A 218 -13.07 24.95 27.14
C MET A 218 -13.95 26.20 27.17
N ASP A 219 -15.26 26.06 27.42
CA ASP A 219 -16.20 27.19 27.54
C ASP A 219 -15.92 28.09 28.75
N ARG A 220 -15.18 27.59 29.76
CA ARG A 220 -14.77 28.35 30.95
C ARG A 220 -13.36 28.95 30.82
N MET A 221 -12.64 28.61 29.75
CA MET A 221 -11.27 29.08 29.53
C MET A 221 -11.27 30.34 28.67
N SER A 222 -10.31 31.24 28.91
CA SER A 222 -10.11 32.37 28.00
C SER A 222 -9.62 31.87 26.64
N ALA A 223 -9.81 32.65 25.59
CA ALA A 223 -9.34 32.28 24.24
C ALA A 223 -7.82 31.98 24.21
N VAL A 224 -7.04 32.69 25.04
CA VAL A 224 -5.59 32.48 25.19
C VAL A 224 -5.28 31.14 25.86
N ASP A 225 -6.06 30.77 26.88
CA ASP A 225 -5.87 29.49 27.57
C ASP A 225 -6.26 28.30 26.69
N VAL A 226 -7.32 28.45 25.88
CA VAL A 226 -7.73 27.44 24.89
C VAL A 226 -6.62 27.24 23.85
N GLU A 227 -6.08 28.33 23.30
CA GLU A 227 -4.95 28.26 22.36
C GLU A 227 -3.72 27.59 22.98
N THR A 228 -3.41 27.92 24.24
CA THR A 228 -2.29 27.33 24.98
C THR A 228 -2.50 25.83 25.20
N ALA A 229 -3.68 25.42 25.67
CA ALA A 229 -4.01 24.02 25.92
C ALA A 229 -3.96 23.17 24.64
N LEU A 230 -4.46 23.70 23.52
CA LEU A 230 -4.39 23.04 22.23
C LEU A 230 -2.95 22.93 21.71
N THR A 231 -2.16 23.98 21.88
CA THR A 231 -0.73 23.98 21.47
C THR A 231 0.07 22.94 22.24
N VAL A 232 -0.12 22.87 23.56
CA VAL A 232 0.53 21.86 24.42
C VAL A 232 0.04 20.45 24.09
N GLY A 233 -1.26 20.25 23.87
CA GLY A 233 -1.84 18.96 23.50
C GLY A 233 -1.30 18.43 22.16
N VAL A 234 -1.19 19.30 21.15
CA VAL A 234 -0.59 18.97 19.86
C VAL A 234 0.88 18.60 20.04
N ALA A 235 1.65 19.36 20.82
CA ALA A 235 3.05 19.05 21.11
C ALA A 235 3.23 17.66 21.73
N TYR A 236 2.37 17.30 22.68
CA TYR A 236 2.41 16.02 23.35
C TYR A 236 2.14 14.84 22.40
N VAL A 237 1.09 14.93 21.57
CA VAL A 237 0.75 13.89 20.58
C VAL A 237 1.88 13.68 19.58
N TYR A 238 2.50 14.77 19.10
CA TYR A 238 3.63 14.67 18.17
C TYR A 238 4.88 14.10 18.83
N ALA A 239 5.17 14.43 20.08
CA ALA A 239 6.29 13.84 20.82
C ALA A 239 6.11 12.32 20.99
N GLU A 240 4.91 11.88 21.36
CA GLU A 240 4.58 10.46 21.50
C GLU A 240 4.69 9.71 20.16
N GLN A 241 4.22 10.32 19.07
CA GLN A 241 4.28 9.73 17.74
C GLN A 241 5.72 9.68 17.19
N SER A 242 6.56 10.66 17.56
CA SER A 242 7.99 10.69 17.21
C SER A 242 8.77 9.58 17.94
N GLN A 243 8.48 9.36 19.22
CA GLN A 243 9.04 8.24 20.00
C GLN A 243 8.64 6.88 19.41
N ARG A 244 7.38 6.72 19.00
CA ARG A 244 6.89 5.46 18.37
C ARG A 244 7.49 5.20 17.00
N ASN A 245 7.81 6.25 16.24
CA ASN A 245 8.30 6.14 14.86
C ASN A 245 9.83 6.26 14.72
N GLY A 246 10.56 6.52 15.80
CA GLY A 246 12.03 6.67 15.78
C GLY A 246 12.53 7.89 15.00
N VAL A 247 11.69 8.93 14.84
CA VAL A 247 12.01 10.17 14.12
C VAL A 247 12.33 11.26 15.14
N ALA A 248 13.30 12.13 14.84
CA ALA A 248 13.69 13.23 15.73
C ALA A 248 12.50 14.19 16.00
N PRO A 249 12.38 14.75 17.22
CA PRO A 249 11.29 15.65 17.56
C PRO A 249 11.32 16.93 16.70
N ILE A 250 10.12 17.40 16.35
CA ILE A 250 9.86 18.57 15.53
C ILE A 250 10.34 19.83 16.25
N THR A 251 10.94 20.79 15.54
CA THR A 251 11.40 22.07 16.13
C THR A 251 10.21 22.98 16.50
N ASP A 252 10.34 23.81 17.54
CA ASP A 252 9.28 24.72 18.02
C ASP A 252 8.60 25.53 16.90
N GLN A 253 9.39 26.00 15.93
CA GLN A 253 8.86 26.75 14.77
C GLN A 253 7.89 25.94 13.89
N GLN A 254 8.13 24.63 13.72
CA GLN A 254 7.25 23.76 12.94
C GLN A 254 5.97 23.41 13.73
N LEU A 255 6.08 23.34 15.05
CA LEU A 255 4.95 23.12 15.96
C LEU A 255 3.98 24.30 15.92
N PHE A 256 4.49 25.52 16.06
CA PHE A 256 3.69 26.75 15.93
C PHE A 256 3.08 26.94 14.53
N ARG A 257 3.79 26.58 13.45
CA ARG A 257 3.22 26.62 12.09
C ARG A 257 2.06 25.64 11.91
N THR A 258 2.16 24.47 12.52
CA THR A 258 1.11 23.44 12.43
C THR A 258 -0.12 23.83 13.25
N ALA A 259 0.09 24.37 14.46
CA ALA A 259 -0.98 24.94 15.27
C ALA A 259 -1.70 26.09 14.53
N ARG A 260 -0.94 27.05 13.95
CA ARG A 260 -1.53 28.15 13.16
C ARG A 260 -2.27 27.69 11.91
N ARG A 261 -1.87 26.59 11.25
CA ARG A 261 -2.60 26.05 10.09
C ARG A 261 -3.89 25.33 10.46
N LEU A 262 -3.93 24.72 11.63
CA LEU A 262 -5.10 23.97 12.10
C LEU A 262 -6.15 24.87 12.75
N PHE A 263 -5.72 25.96 13.41
CA PHE A 263 -6.58 26.81 14.23
C PHE A 263 -6.57 28.29 13.85
N GLY A 264 -5.67 28.72 12.96
CA GLY A 264 -5.68 30.07 12.43
C GLY A 264 -6.82 30.23 11.43
N ALA A 265 -7.95 30.75 11.90
CA ALA A 265 -8.90 31.41 11.02
C ALA A 265 -8.20 32.62 10.38
N ASP A 266 -8.53 32.91 9.12
CA ASP A 266 -8.26 34.19 8.46
C ASP A 266 -8.98 35.31 9.23
N THR A 267 -8.43 35.72 10.37
CA THR A 267 -8.63 37.08 10.85
C THR A 267 -7.66 37.95 10.06
N ARG A 268 -8.19 38.59 9.02
CA ARG A 268 -7.56 39.79 8.45
C ARG A 268 -7.11 40.67 9.62
N PRO A 269 -5.86 41.18 9.64
CA PRO A 269 -5.50 42.17 10.63
C PRO A 269 -6.40 43.38 10.39
N ALA A 270 -7.38 43.58 11.27
CA ALA A 270 -7.98 44.88 11.46
C ALA A 270 -6.80 45.83 11.69
N GLN A 271 -6.71 46.82 10.83
CA GLN A 271 -5.68 47.84 10.83
C GLN A 271 -5.37 48.25 12.27
N LEU A 272 -4.13 48.00 12.69
CA LEU A 272 -3.53 48.73 13.80
C LEU A 272 -3.56 50.21 13.40
N LYS A 273 -4.65 50.90 13.77
CA LYS A 273 -4.66 52.35 13.84
C LYS A 273 -3.53 52.72 14.77
N ALA A 274 -2.55 53.44 14.23
CA ALA A 274 -1.53 54.11 14.99
C ALA A 274 -2.19 54.87 16.15
N VAL A 275 -1.85 54.48 17.37
CA VAL A 275 -2.07 55.33 18.54
C VAL A 275 -1.10 56.50 18.38
N PRO A 276 -1.57 57.75 18.32
CA PRO A 276 -0.68 58.89 18.25
C PRO A 276 0.14 58.98 19.54
N THR A 277 1.46 59.06 19.40
CA THR A 277 2.37 59.51 20.44
C THR A 277 1.99 60.94 20.80
N THR A 278 1.19 61.11 21.85
CA THR A 278 1.02 62.40 22.52
C THR A 278 1.99 62.48 23.69
N ALA A 279 2.94 63.40 23.50
CA ALA A 279 3.81 64.08 24.45
C ALA A 279 3.54 63.88 25.95
N SER A 280 4.62 63.63 26.70
CA SER A 280 4.71 63.89 28.13
C SER A 280 4.32 65.34 28.47
N PRO A 281 3.58 65.57 29.57
CA PRO A 281 3.38 66.91 30.11
C PRO A 281 4.61 67.30 30.93
N GLY A 282 5.32 68.35 30.49
CA GLY A 282 6.21 69.12 31.35
C GLY A 282 5.37 69.87 32.36
N GLY A 283 5.66 69.67 33.65
CA GLY A 283 5.18 70.56 34.70
C GLY A 283 5.98 71.85 34.65
N ASP A 284 5.27 72.98 34.66
CA ASP A 284 5.73 74.18 35.34
C ASP A 284 4.51 74.97 35.83
N THR A 285 4.57 75.28 37.12
CA THR A 285 3.61 76.03 37.94
C THR A 285 3.68 77.52 37.61
N PRO A 286 2.58 78.28 37.67
CA PRO A 286 2.65 79.74 37.78
C PRO A 286 1.88 80.26 39.01
N PRO A 287 2.04 81.56 39.30
CA PRO A 287 2.91 82.13 40.32
C PRO A 287 2.56 81.76 41.78
#